data_AF-A6J931-F1
#
_entry.id   AF-A6J931-F1
#
_cell.length_a   1.000
_cell.length_b   1.000
_cell.length_c   1.000
_cell.angle_alpha   90.00
_cell.angle_beta   90.00
_cell.angle_gamma   90.00
#
_symmetry.space_group_name_H-M   'P 1'
#
loop_
_entity.id
_entity.type
_entity.pdbx_description
1 polymer ?
#
loop_
_entity_poly.entity_id
_entity_poly.type
_entity_poly.pdbx_seq_one_letter_code
_entity_poly.pdbx_strand_id
1 'polypeptide(L)'
;MLLVALAVFFGACYILYLRTLQSKLVLFGREVSPAHQYALAGGVSFPFFWLAGAGSAVFWVLGATLVLIGSHAAFHQIEPADGEELQMEPV
;
A
#
# COMPACT_ATOMS: atom_id res chain seq x y z
N MET A 1 -3.10 6.86 13.90
CA MET A 1 -3.47 8.09 13.18
C MET A 1 -3.64 7.86 11.68
N LEU A 2 -2.72 7.18 11.00
CA LEU A 2 -2.88 6.82 9.57
C LEU A 2 -4.16 6.02 9.26
N LEU A 3 -4.47 4.97 10.03
CA LEU A 3 -5.70 4.18 9.83
C LEU A 3 -6.97 5.03 9.92
N VAL A 4 -6.98 6.01 10.84
CA VAL A 4 -8.09 6.96 10.99
C VAL A 4 -8.16 7.88 9.77
N ALA A 5 -7.02 8.38 9.28
CA ALA A 5 -6.96 9.20 8.06
C ALA A 5 -7.45 8.42 6.82
N LEU A 6 -7.10 7.13 6.70
CA LEU A 6 -7.58 6.26 5.63
C LEU A 6 -9.09 6.03 5.74
N ALA A 7 -9.60 5.75 6.93
CA ALA A 7 -11.04 5.58 7.14
C ALA A 7 -11.84 6.84 6.76
N VAL A 8 -11.35 8.02 7.16
CA VAL A 8 -11.97 9.31 6.81
C VAL A 8 -11.91 9.57 5.30
N PHE A 9 -10.77 9.28 4.65
CA PHE A 9 -10.61 9.47 3.21
C PHE A 9 -11.47 8.51 2.39
N PHE A 10 -11.48 7.22 2.71
CA PHE A 10 -12.36 6.26 2.05
C PHE A 10 -13.83 6.60 2.29
N GLY A 11 -14.20 7.07 3.48
CA GLY A 11 -15.54 7.60 3.77
C GLY A 11 -15.89 8.80 2.88
N ALA A 12 -14.98 9.77 2.74
CA ALA A 12 -15.19 10.93 1.88
C ALA A 12 -15.31 10.55 0.40
N CYS A 13 -14.44 9.66 -0.10
CA CYS A 13 -14.52 9.11 -1.45
C CYS A 13 -15.83 8.33 -1.68
N TYR A 14 -16.30 7.57 -0.69
CA TYR A 14 -17.56 6.83 -0.77
C TYR A 14 -18.78 7.75 -0.79
N ILE A 15 -18.79 8.83 -0.01
CA ILE A 15 -19.84 9.86 -0.08
C ILE A 15 -19.85 10.56 -1.44
N LEU A 16 -18.68 10.88 -1.99
CA LEU A 16 -18.55 11.44 -3.34
C LEU A 16 -19.04 10.47 -4.42
N TYR A 17 -18.73 9.18 -4.27
CA TYR A 17 -19.22 8.11 -5.14
C TYR A 17 -20.75 8.02 -5.12
N LEU A 18 -21.35 7.98 -3.94
CA LEU A 18 -22.82 7.96 -3.81
C LEU A 18 -23.45 9.23 -4.39
N ARG A 19 -22.85 10.40 -4.18
CA ARG A 19 -23.32 11.65 -4.80
C ARG A 19 -23.24 11.63 -6.32
N THR A 20 -22.16 11.11 -6.88
CA THR A 20 -21.99 11.01 -8.33
C THR A 20 -22.96 10.01 -8.97
N LEU A 21 -23.40 8.99 -8.24
CA LEU A 21 -24.49 8.09 -8.68
C LEU A 21 -25.87 8.74 -8.66
N GLN A 22 -26.12 9.65 -7.71
CA GLN A 22 -27.42 10.33 -7.56
C GLN A 22 -27.56 11.55 -8.49
N SER A 23 -26.45 12.25 -8.79
CA SER A 23 -26.45 13.45 -9.61
C SER A 23 -25.10 13.62 -10.29
N LYS A 24 -25.10 13.88 -11.61
CA LYS A 24 -23.89 14.30 -12.30
C LYS A 24 -23.46 15.65 -11.70
N LEU A 25 -22.28 15.68 -11.08
CA LEU A 25 -21.70 16.93 -10.59
C LEU A 25 -21.32 17.80 -11.80
N VAL A 26 -22.20 18.75 -12.11
CA VAL A 26 -21.97 19.78 -13.12
C VAL A 26 -21.32 20.97 -12.43
N LEU A 27 -20.03 21.18 -12.65
CA LEU A 27 -19.30 22.35 -12.17
C LEU A 27 -19.17 23.30 -13.36
N PHE A 28 -19.59 24.55 -13.21
CA PHE A 28 -19.46 25.56 -14.27
C PHE A 28 -20.19 25.23 -15.60
N GLY A 29 -21.25 24.41 -15.56
CA GLY A 29 -22.00 24.03 -16.76
C GLY A 29 -21.34 22.94 -17.62
N ARG A 30 -20.20 22.37 -17.17
CA ARG A 30 -19.58 21.18 -17.76
C ARG A 30 -19.66 20.00 -16.81
N GLU A 31 -19.98 18.83 -17.35
CA GLU A 31 -19.96 17.59 -16.58
C GLU A 31 -18.52 17.30 -16.13
N VAL A 32 -18.27 17.32 -14.82
CA VAL A 32 -16.94 16.97 -14.31
C VAL A 32 -16.85 15.46 -14.25
N SER A 33 -16.00 14.91 -15.11
CA SER A 33 -15.71 13.47 -15.12
C SER A 33 -15.34 12.98 -13.70
N PRO A 34 -15.87 11.82 -13.26
CA PRO A 34 -15.55 11.26 -11.95
C PRO A 34 -14.04 11.17 -11.68
N ALA A 35 -13.23 10.90 -12.71
CA ALA A 35 -11.78 10.84 -12.61
C ALA A 35 -11.16 12.15 -12.06
N HIS A 36 -11.66 13.30 -12.49
CA HIS A 36 -11.18 14.59 -12.00
C HIS A 36 -11.57 14.84 -10.54
N GLN A 37 -12.73 14.35 -10.10
CA GLN A 37 -13.19 14.51 -8.72
C GLN A 37 -12.36 13.67 -7.75
N TYR A 38 -12.04 12.43 -8.12
CA TYR A 38 -11.13 11.59 -7.33
C TYR A 38 -9.70 12.10 -7.37
N ALA A 39 -9.25 12.65 -8.50
CA ALA A 39 -7.92 13.27 -8.58
C ALA A 39 -7.81 14.51 -7.69
N LEU A 40 -8.85 15.37 -7.64
CA LEU A 40 -8.90 16.53 -6.74
C LEU A 40 -9.00 16.10 -5.28
N ALA A 41 -9.88 15.16 -4.96
CA ALA A 41 -10.01 14.63 -3.60
C ALA A 41 -8.70 13.99 -3.14
N GLY A 42 -8.04 13.21 -4.01
CA GLY A 42 -6.72 12.65 -3.78
C GLY A 42 -5.65 13.71 -3.58
N GLY A 43 -5.58 14.72 -4.46
CA GLY A 43 -4.59 15.79 -4.38
C GLY A 43 -4.72 16.64 -3.11
N VAL A 44 -5.94 16.94 -2.66
CA VAL A 44 -6.18 17.69 -1.42
C VAL A 44 -5.87 16.86 -0.16
N SER A 45 -6.11 15.55 -0.21
CA SER A 45 -5.89 14.65 0.94
C SER A 45 -4.45 14.11 1.02
N PHE A 46 -3.72 14.13 -0.09
CA PHE A 46 -2.34 13.61 -0.19
C PHE A 46 -1.38 14.25 0.85
N PRO A 47 -1.36 15.58 1.07
CA PRO A 47 -0.54 16.20 2.11
C PRO A 47 -0.89 15.72 3.52
N PHE A 48 -2.18 15.50 3.80
CA PHE A 48 -2.63 15.01 5.10
C PHE A 48 -2.18 13.57 5.35
N PHE A 49 -2.20 12.72 4.32
CA PHE A 49 -1.68 11.36 4.42
C PHE A 49 -0.17 11.32 4.69
N TRP A 50 0.58 12.19 4.03
CA TRP A 50 2.00 12.33 4.28
C TRP A 50 2.28 12.71 5.74
N LEU A 51 1.60 13.74 6.25
CA LEU A 51 1.69 14.18 7.65
C LEU A 51 1.21 13.11 8.64
N ALA A 52 0.20 12.32 8.28
CA ALA A 52 -0.31 11.21 9.10
C ALA A 52 0.62 9.98 9.12
N GLY A 53 1.71 10.00 8.35
CA GLY A 53 2.75 8.97 8.37
C GLY A 53 2.69 7.95 7.23
N ALA A 54 2.03 8.25 6.11
CA ALA A 54 1.91 7.32 4.97
C ALA A 54 3.28 6.89 4.44
N GLY A 55 4.23 7.82 4.30
CA GLY A 55 5.59 7.50 3.86
C GLY A 55 6.31 6.54 4.81
N SER A 56 6.16 6.74 6.13
CA SER A 56 6.77 5.87 7.14
C SER A 56 6.16 4.47 7.12
N ALA A 57 4.84 4.35 6.99
CA ALA A 57 4.17 3.06 6.88
C ALA A 57 4.64 2.28 5.64
N VAL A 58 4.70 2.92 4.48
CA VAL A 58 5.18 2.27 3.24
C VAL A 58 6.66 1.88 3.35
N PHE A 59 7.50 2.78 3.88
CA PHE A 59 8.91 2.51 4.11
C PHE A 59 9.11 1.30 5.02
N TRP A 60 8.43 1.24 6.17
CA TRP A 60 8.61 0.15 7.11
C TRP A 60 8.00 -1.16 6.62
N VAL A 61 6.84 -1.14 5.96
CA VAL A 61 6.25 -2.37 5.41
C VAL A 61 7.14 -2.95 4.32
N LEU A 62 7.52 -2.16 3.31
CA LEU A 62 8.34 -2.65 2.20
C LEU A 62 9.78 -2.90 2.64
N GLY A 63 10.36 -1.96 3.39
CA GLY A 63 11.73 -2.02 3.88
C GLY A 63 11.94 -3.18 4.86
N ALA A 64 11.06 -3.35 5.85
CA ALA A 64 11.19 -4.48 6.77
C ALA A 64 11.00 -5.82 6.05
N THR A 65 10.08 -5.90 5.08
CA THR A 65 9.90 -7.12 4.27
C THR A 65 11.15 -7.44 3.46
N LEU A 66 11.73 -6.45 2.78
CA LEU A 66 12.97 -6.63 2.02
C LEU A 66 14.13 -7.03 2.93
N VAL A 67 14.28 -6.38 4.09
CA VAL A 67 15.33 -6.70 5.07
C VAL A 67 15.14 -8.12 5.60
N LEU A 68 13.93 -8.52 6.01
CA LEU A 68 13.66 -9.85 6.53
C LEU A 68 13.92 -10.95 5.49
N ILE A 69 13.39 -10.78 4.27
CA ILE A 69 13.60 -11.74 3.18
C ILE A 69 15.08 -11.77 2.77
N GLY A 70 15.70 -10.60 2.60
CA GLY A 70 17.10 -10.49 2.22
C GLY A 70 18.03 -11.10 3.27
N SER A 71 17.78 -10.84 4.56
CA SER A 71 18.50 -11.50 5.65
C SER A 71 18.29 -13.00 5.61
N HIS A 72 17.04 -13.49 5.51
CA HIS A 72 16.76 -14.92 5.45
C HIS A 72 17.51 -15.61 4.27
N ALA A 73 17.46 -15.00 3.08
CA ALA A 73 18.17 -15.51 1.90
C ALA A 73 19.70 -15.45 2.05
N ALA A 74 20.23 -14.38 2.65
CA ALA A 74 21.66 -14.23 2.88
C ALA A 74 22.22 -15.30 3.83
N PHE A 75 21.49 -15.63 4.89
CA PHE A 75 21.88 -16.70 5.82
C PHE A 75 21.69 -18.10 5.22
N HIS A 76 20.69 -18.31 4.37
CA HIS A 76 20.46 -19.60 3.69
C HIS A 76 21.55 -19.96 2.66
N GLN A 77 22.29 -18.97 2.15
CA GLN A 77 23.47 -19.18 1.29
C GLN A 77 24.74 -19.53 2.08
N ILE A 78 24.73 -19.33 3.40
CA ILE A 78 25.89 -19.55 4.28
C ILE A 78 25.83 -20.94 4.93
N GLU A 79 24.67 -21.60 4.97
CA GLU A 79 24.57 -23.02 5.34
C GLU A 79 25.31 -23.84 4.26
N PRO A 80 26.51 -24.40 4.55
CA PRO A 80 27.15 -25.30 3.62
C PRO A 80 26.25 -26.54 3.49
N ALA A 81 26.22 -27.13 2.30
CA ALA A 81 25.51 -28.36 1.99
C ALA A 81 26.16 -29.61 2.66
N ASP A 82 26.55 -29.49 3.93
CA ASP A 82 27.24 -30.51 4.70
C ASP A 82 26.35 -30.93 5.85
N GLY A 83 25.55 -31.96 5.62
CA GLY A 83 24.70 -32.53 6.66
C GLY A 83 23.87 -33.76 6.26
N GLU A 84 23.74 -34.05 4.98
CA GLU A 84 23.25 -35.35 4.50
C GLU A 84 24.30 -35.97 3.57
N GLU A 85 25.44 -36.37 4.16
CA GLU A 85 26.11 -37.58 3.69
C GLU A 85 25.05 -38.69 3.68
N LEU A 86 24.48 -38.96 2.52
CA LEU A 86 23.83 -40.21 2.19
C LEU A 86 24.77 -41.33 2.65
N GLN A 87 24.54 -41.86 3.85
CA GLN A 87 25.15 -43.11 4.33
C GLN A 87 24.73 -44.21 3.36
N MET A 88 25.51 -44.39 2.29
CA MET A 88 25.45 -45.60 1.48
C MET A 88 26.08 -46.68 2.35
N GLU A 89 25.23 -47.55 2.91
CA GLU A 89 25.70 -48.78 3.53
C GLU A 89 26.49 -49.57 2.46
N PRO A 90 27.74 -49.99 2.76
CA PRO A 90 28.51 -50.76 1.82
C PRO A 90 27.90 -52.16 1.69
N VAL A 91 27.37 -52.48 0.50
CA VAL A 91 26.98 -53.84 0.11
C VAL A 91 28.15 -54.62 -0.46
#